data_AF-A0A2S2N4T1-F1
#
_entry.id   AF-A0A2S2N4T1-F1
#
_cell.length_a   1.000
_cell.length_b   1.000
_cell.length_c   1.000
_cell.angle_alpha   90.00
_cell.angle_beta   90.00
_cell.angle_gamma   90.00
#
_symmetry.space_group_name_H-M   'P 1'
#
loop_
_entity.id
_entity.type
_entity.pdbx_description
1 polymer ?
#
loop_
_entity_poly.entity_id
_entity_poly.type
_entity_poly.pdbx_seq_one_letter_code
_entity_poly.pdbx_strand_id
1 'polypeptide(L)'
;SPPEEEEEEEEPEEEEEEDEEDEEGPEQVPPVPPQEGEGPPQEEPQFDEATQALIDAAQRARDDLAAAERELKEAEDGIRALETELGMDFGPEGEFSYLYNQCWELSTSEYLYRLCPFQRVTQRPKNGGAETSLGLWGSWAGPEGDKFGAQKYEGGTGCWQGPARATTVSDTCDTCVTSSPV
;
A
#
# COMPACT_ATOMS: atom_id res chain seq x y z
N SER A 1 -7.03 -48.04 -43.25
CA SER A 1 -5.73 -48.62 -42.86
C SER A 1 -4.66 -48.16 -43.85
N PRO A 2 -3.44 -47.84 -43.40
CA PRO A 2 -2.93 -47.96 -42.03
C PRO A 2 -2.55 -46.61 -41.35
N PRO A 3 -2.59 -46.57 -40.00
CA PRO A 3 -1.94 -45.59 -39.14
C PRO A 3 -0.57 -46.12 -38.65
N GLU A 4 0.42 -45.24 -38.49
CA GLU A 4 1.73 -45.48 -37.85
C GLU A 4 2.22 -44.08 -37.39
N GLU A 5 2.74 -43.81 -36.19
CA GLU A 5 3.15 -44.59 -35.02
C GLU A 5 3.09 -43.66 -33.79
N GLU A 6 2.93 -44.28 -32.63
CA GLU A 6 2.82 -43.70 -31.29
C GLU A 6 4.23 -43.36 -30.74
N GLU A 7 4.39 -42.17 -30.15
CA GLU A 7 5.39 -41.92 -29.12
C GLU A 7 4.62 -41.42 -27.88
N GLU A 8 4.33 -42.36 -26.98
CA GLU A 8 3.95 -42.09 -25.59
C GLU A 8 5.19 -41.51 -24.88
N GLU A 9 5.17 -40.21 -24.57
CA GLU A 9 6.03 -39.68 -23.52
C GLU A 9 5.33 -39.97 -22.19
N GLU A 10 5.87 -40.94 -21.45
CA GLU A 10 5.47 -41.24 -20.08
C GLU A 10 5.80 -40.06 -19.17
N GLU A 11 4.79 -39.34 -18.69
CA GLU A 11 4.95 -38.39 -17.59
C GLU A 11 5.06 -39.17 -16.27
N PRO A 12 6.06 -38.87 -15.41
CA PRO A 12 6.22 -39.56 -14.15
C PRO A 12 5.06 -39.19 -13.21
N GLU A 13 4.44 -40.23 -12.63
CA GLU A 13 3.46 -40.11 -11.55
C GLU A 13 4.13 -39.34 -10.38
N GLU A 14 3.68 -38.12 -10.11
CA GLU A 14 4.06 -37.41 -8.90
C GLU A 14 3.39 -38.12 -7.71
N GLU A 15 4.20 -38.82 -6.92
CA GLU A 15 3.78 -39.37 -5.63
C GLU A 15 3.34 -38.19 -4.74
N GLU A 16 2.04 -38.12 -4.46
CA GLU A 16 1.49 -37.24 -3.44
C GLU A 16 2.05 -37.72 -2.09
N GLU A 17 3.11 -37.07 -1.62
CA GLU A 17 3.57 -37.17 -0.23
C GLU A 17 2.45 -36.58 0.64
N GLU A 18 1.63 -37.46 1.22
CA GLU A 18 0.72 -37.14 2.31
C GLU A 18 1.57 -36.65 3.49
N ASP A 19 1.77 -35.34 3.61
CA ASP A 19 2.22 -34.70 4.84
C ASP A 19 1.17 -35.00 5.91
N GLU A 20 1.39 -36.08 6.68
CA GLU A 20 0.74 -36.31 7.97
C GLU A 20 1.15 -35.15 8.89
N GLU A 21 0.42 -34.03 8.84
CA GLU A 21 0.40 -33.04 9.91
C GLU A 21 -0.04 -33.77 11.18
N ASP A 22 0.95 -34.13 12.01
CA ASP A 22 0.75 -34.54 13.40
C ASP A 22 0.12 -33.32 14.12
N GLU A 23 -1.22 -33.27 14.11
CA GLU A 23 -2.00 -32.39 14.97
C GLU A 23 -1.77 -32.82 16.43
N GLU A 24 -0.63 -32.42 16.99
CA GLU A 24 -0.47 -32.29 18.43
C GLU A 24 -1.33 -31.12 18.89
N GLY A 25 -2.62 -31.42 19.08
CA GLY A 25 -3.58 -30.52 19.70
C GLY A 25 -3.03 -30.00 21.04
N PRO A 26 -3.41 -28.78 21.46
CA PRO A 26 -2.79 -28.12 22.60
C PRO A 26 -2.92 -29.02 23.83
N GLU A 27 -1.79 -29.44 24.37
CA GLU A 27 -1.71 -30.24 25.58
C GLU A 27 -2.54 -29.51 26.66
N GLN A 28 -3.68 -30.09 27.03
CA GLN A 28 -4.54 -29.50 28.04
C GLN A 28 -3.83 -29.58 29.37
N VAL A 29 -3.13 -28.49 29.72
CA VAL A 29 -2.54 -28.29 31.03
C VAL A 29 -3.64 -28.52 32.07
N PRO A 30 -3.49 -29.49 32.99
CA PRO A 30 -4.50 -29.75 34.00
C PRO A 30 -4.78 -28.46 34.78
N PRO A 31 -6.05 -28.19 35.15
CA PRO A 31 -6.38 -26.96 35.84
C PRO A 31 -5.57 -26.89 37.14
N VAL A 32 -4.74 -25.86 37.23
CA VAL A 32 -3.99 -25.53 38.45
C VAL A 32 -5.03 -25.39 39.57
N PRO A 33 -4.91 -26.12 40.69
CA PRO A 33 -5.85 -25.98 41.79
C PRO A 33 -5.86 -24.52 42.26
N PRO A 34 -7.01 -23.98 42.73
CA PRO A 34 -7.09 -22.61 43.18
C PRO A 34 -6.04 -22.38 44.27
N GLN A 35 -5.07 -21.52 43.97
CA GLN A 35 -4.07 -21.13 44.95
C GLN A 35 -4.77 -20.20 45.94
N GLU A 36 -5.31 -20.77 47.02
CA GLU A 36 -5.73 -20.01 48.19
C GLU A 36 -4.47 -19.44 48.85
N GLY A 37 -4.17 -18.19 48.50
CA GLY A 37 -3.10 -17.43 49.11
C GLY A 37 -2.56 -16.37 48.16
N GLU A 38 -3.08 -15.14 48.28
CA GLU A 38 -2.30 -13.95 47.91
C GLU A 38 -1.08 -13.90 48.84
N GLY A 39 -0.03 -14.65 48.48
CA GLY A 39 1.29 -14.47 49.05
C GLY A 39 1.82 -13.08 48.70
N PRO A 40 2.75 -12.51 49.51
CA PRO A 40 3.35 -11.22 49.19
C PRO A 40 3.97 -11.26 47.79
N PRO A 41 4.08 -10.12 47.08
CA PRO A 41 4.63 -10.07 45.73
C PRO A 41 5.94 -10.85 45.70
N GLN A 42 6.00 -11.96 44.96
CA GLN A 42 7.25 -12.66 44.76
C GLN A 42 8.08 -11.77 43.85
N GLU A 43 9.10 -11.11 44.41
CA GLU A 43 10.17 -10.51 43.62
C GLU A 43 10.73 -11.61 42.73
N GLU A 44 10.60 -11.45 41.41
CA GLU A 44 11.25 -12.33 40.45
C GLU A 44 12.74 -12.41 40.83
N PRO A 45 13.33 -13.62 40.94
CA PRO A 45 14.72 -13.75 41.33
C PRO A 45 15.58 -13.00 40.30
N GLN A 46 16.28 -11.98 40.76
CA GLN A 46 17.20 -11.22 39.91
C GLN A 46 18.25 -12.18 39.34
N PHE A 47 18.41 -12.15 38.02
CA PHE A 47 19.45 -12.92 37.35
C PHE A 47 20.83 -12.55 37.91
N ASP A 48 21.77 -13.49 37.90
CA ASP A 48 23.15 -13.15 38.25
C ASP A 48 23.73 -12.10 37.26
N GLU A 49 24.74 -11.36 37.70
CA GLU A 49 25.31 -10.24 36.94
C GLU A 49 25.76 -10.66 35.54
N ALA A 50 26.30 -11.88 35.40
CA ALA A 50 26.73 -12.42 34.13
C ALA A 50 25.55 -12.66 33.17
N THR A 51 24.46 -13.25 33.67
CA THR A 51 23.24 -13.52 32.91
C THR A 51 22.54 -12.21 32.54
N GLN A 52 22.46 -11.25 33.47
CA GLN A 52 21.87 -9.94 33.19
C GLN A 52 22.66 -9.18 32.11
N ALA A 53 24.01 -9.25 32.15
CA ALA A 53 24.85 -8.64 31.12
C ALA A 53 24.60 -9.25 29.72
N LEU A 54 24.34 -10.56 29.65
CA LEU A 54 23.98 -11.24 28.40
C LEU A 54 22.58 -10.82 27.91
N ILE A 55 21.61 -10.69 28.82
CA ILE A 55 20.26 -10.20 28.49
C ILE A 55 20.34 -8.77 27.95
N ASP A 56 21.05 -7.87 28.63
CA ASP A 56 21.21 -6.48 28.20
C ASP A 56 21.94 -6.38 26.86
N ALA A 57 22.97 -7.21 26.66
CA ALA A 57 23.69 -7.27 25.38
C ALA A 57 22.77 -7.77 24.25
N ALA A 58 21.97 -8.81 24.51
CA ALA A 58 21.01 -9.32 23.53
C ALA A 58 19.91 -8.30 23.23
N GLN A 59 19.42 -7.57 24.23
CA GLN A 59 18.42 -6.53 24.03
C GLN A 59 18.97 -5.38 23.19
N ARG A 60 20.17 -4.88 23.50
CA ARG A 60 20.84 -3.86 22.68
C ARG A 60 21.01 -4.32 21.24
N ALA A 61 21.47 -5.55 21.02
CA ALA A 61 21.63 -6.09 19.67
C ALA A 61 20.30 -6.16 18.89
N ARG A 62 19.19 -6.50 19.56
CA ARG A 62 17.85 -6.48 18.95
C ARG A 62 17.38 -5.07 18.62
N ASP A 63 17.60 -4.13 19.53
CA ASP A 63 17.22 -2.73 19.34
C ASP A 63 18.02 -2.10 18.18
N ASP A 64 19.32 -2.39 18.10
CA ASP A 64 20.20 -1.94 17.02
C ASP A 64 19.78 -2.53 15.68
N LEU A 65 19.43 -3.83 15.63
CA LEU A 65 18.92 -4.47 14.43
C LEU A 65 17.59 -3.84 13.99
N ALA A 66 16.63 -3.70 14.91
CA ALA A 66 15.33 -3.11 14.61
C ALA A 66 15.45 -1.64 14.13
N ALA A 67 16.43 -0.90 14.65
CA ALA A 67 16.74 0.44 14.16
C ALA A 67 17.28 0.40 12.73
N ALA A 68 18.26 -0.46 12.44
CA ALA A 68 18.85 -0.61 11.11
C ALA A 68 17.82 -1.09 10.06
N GLU A 69 16.94 -2.04 10.42
CA GLU A 69 15.86 -2.51 9.54
C GLU A 69 14.86 -1.40 9.20
N ARG A 70 14.52 -0.55 10.18
CA ARG A 70 13.66 0.62 9.95
C ARG A 70 14.32 1.62 9.00
N GLU A 71 15.60 1.91 9.18
CA GLU A 71 16.35 2.82 8.30
C GLU A 71 16.47 2.27 6.88
N LEU A 72 16.73 0.96 6.74
CA LEU A 72 16.77 0.30 5.44
C LEU A 72 15.41 0.43 4.73
N LYS A 73 14.32 0.13 5.43
CA LYS A 73 12.97 0.23 4.87
C LYS A 73 12.64 1.65 4.43
N GLU A 74 12.99 2.66 5.22
CA GLU A 74 12.80 4.07 4.86
C GLU A 74 13.59 4.45 3.60
N ALA A 75 14.84 3.99 3.49
CA ALA A 75 15.66 4.22 2.31
C ALA A 75 15.08 3.52 1.06
N GLU A 76 14.61 2.27 1.19
CA GLU A 76 13.96 1.53 0.10
C GLU A 76 12.65 2.18 -0.34
N ASP A 77 11.82 2.65 0.61
CA ASP A 77 10.60 3.41 0.32
C ASP A 77 10.93 4.72 -0.41
N GLY A 78 11.99 5.41 0.01
CA GLY A 78 12.47 6.63 -0.64
C GLY A 78 12.95 6.40 -2.08
N ILE A 79 13.73 5.33 -2.31
CA ILE A 79 14.18 4.94 -3.65
C ILE A 79 12.98 4.67 -4.55
N ARG A 80 12.02 3.86 -4.09
CA ARG A 80 10.81 3.55 -4.87
C ARG A 80 10.00 4.80 -5.21
N ALA A 81 9.89 5.75 -4.27
CA ALA A 81 9.19 7.01 -4.52
C ALA A 81 9.89 7.84 -5.62
N LEU A 82 11.23 7.95 -5.57
CA LEU A 82 12.02 8.67 -6.57
C LEU A 82 11.98 8.00 -7.95
N GLU A 83 12.08 6.68 -8.00
CA GLU A 83 11.94 5.93 -9.26
C GLU A 83 10.56 6.14 -9.89
N THR A 84 9.52 6.16 -9.06
CA THR A 84 8.15 6.45 -9.51
C THR A 84 8.06 7.85 -10.09
N GLU A 85 8.62 8.87 -9.42
CA GLU A 85 8.65 10.26 -9.89
C GLU A 85 9.42 10.42 -11.20
N LEU A 86 10.61 9.81 -11.31
CA LEU A 86 11.43 9.83 -12.53
C LEU A 86 10.73 9.15 -13.72
N GLY A 87 9.84 8.19 -13.47
CA GLY A 87 9.05 7.52 -14.49
C GLY A 87 7.83 8.31 -14.98
N MET A 88 7.49 9.44 -14.35
CA MET A 88 6.31 10.23 -14.73
C MET A 88 6.58 11.13 -15.94
N ASP A 89 5.60 11.21 -16.84
CA ASP A 89 5.62 12.15 -17.96
C ASP A 89 5.10 13.52 -17.48
N PHE A 90 6.01 14.41 -17.09
CA PHE A 90 5.68 15.77 -16.66
C PHE A 90 5.62 16.79 -17.81
N GLY A 91 5.58 16.34 -19.06
CA GLY A 91 5.70 17.21 -20.23
C GLY A 91 7.13 17.25 -20.80
N PRO A 92 7.30 17.82 -22.01
CA PRO A 92 8.57 17.82 -22.73
C PRO A 92 9.73 18.47 -21.97
N GLU A 93 9.46 19.52 -21.20
CA GLU A 93 10.43 20.22 -20.36
C GLU A 93 10.12 20.07 -18.86
N GLY A 94 9.21 19.17 -18.50
CA GLY A 94 8.77 18.99 -17.11
C GLY A 94 7.85 20.10 -16.61
N GLU A 95 7.11 20.74 -17.50
CA GLU A 95 6.25 21.89 -17.24
C GLU A 95 5.16 21.60 -16.20
N PHE A 96 4.75 20.34 -16.05
CA PHE A 96 3.72 19.91 -15.10
C PHE A 96 4.28 19.36 -13.78
N SER A 97 5.62 19.30 -13.63
CA SER A 97 6.27 18.80 -12.41
C SER A 97 5.83 19.57 -11.16
N TYR A 98 5.51 20.86 -11.29
CA TYR A 98 5.03 21.68 -10.16
C TYR A 98 3.70 21.19 -9.57
N LEU A 99 2.90 20.44 -10.35
CA LEU A 99 1.62 19.89 -9.87
C LEU A 99 1.83 18.61 -9.04
N TYR A 100 2.99 17.97 -9.16
CA TYR A 100 3.30 16.77 -8.39
C TYR A 100 3.38 17.08 -6.89
N ASN A 101 2.88 16.16 -6.06
CA ASN A 101 2.75 16.31 -4.61
C ASN A 101 1.87 17.50 -4.14
N GLN A 102 1.14 18.14 -5.05
CA GLN A 102 0.11 19.11 -4.70
C GLN A 102 -1.26 18.45 -4.76
N CYS A 103 -2.16 18.82 -3.84
CA CYS A 103 -3.53 18.35 -3.84
C CYS A 103 -4.49 19.53 -3.72
N TRP A 104 -5.54 19.50 -4.54
CA TRP A 104 -6.61 20.49 -4.54
C TRP A 104 -7.92 19.86 -4.11
N GLU A 105 -8.74 20.65 -3.43
CA GLU A 105 -10.06 20.22 -2.98
C GLU A 105 -11.16 21.03 -3.64
N LEU A 106 -12.19 20.33 -4.12
CA LEU A 106 -13.42 20.91 -4.62
C LEU A 106 -14.58 20.49 -3.74
N SER A 107 -15.23 21.47 -3.12
CA SER A 107 -16.34 21.23 -2.20
C SER A 107 -17.68 21.42 -2.90
N THR A 108 -18.58 20.43 -2.82
CA THR A 108 -19.98 20.53 -3.28
C THR A 108 -20.96 20.47 -2.11
N SER A 109 -22.26 20.40 -2.34
CA SER A 109 -23.24 20.25 -1.25
C SER A 109 -23.08 18.93 -0.48
N GLU A 110 -22.75 17.85 -1.19
CA GLU A 110 -22.76 16.48 -0.65
C GLU A 110 -21.34 15.90 -0.46
N TYR A 111 -20.38 16.32 -1.29
CA TYR A 111 -19.05 15.72 -1.35
C TYR A 111 -17.92 16.75 -1.25
N LEU A 112 -16.78 16.28 -0.78
CA LEU A 112 -15.48 16.91 -0.94
C LEU A 112 -14.68 16.04 -1.91
N TYR A 113 -14.36 16.58 -3.07
CA TYR A 113 -13.45 15.94 -4.02
C TYR A 113 -12.04 16.39 -3.73
N ARG A 114 -11.08 15.47 -3.83
CA ARG A 114 -9.67 15.77 -3.72
C ARG A 114 -8.95 15.24 -4.96
N LEU A 115 -8.23 16.11 -5.64
CA LEU A 115 -7.39 15.81 -6.79
C LEU A 115 -5.94 15.96 -6.37
N CYS A 116 -5.15 14.89 -6.49
CA CYS A 116 -3.70 14.95 -6.38
C CYS A 116 -3.12 14.52 -7.73
N PRO A 117 -2.67 15.46 -8.59
CA PRO A 117 -2.17 15.16 -9.92
C PRO A 117 -1.06 14.12 -9.91
N PHE A 118 -1.05 13.29 -10.95
CA PHE A 118 -0.14 12.14 -11.08
C PHE A 118 -0.24 11.08 -9.97
N GLN A 119 -1.23 11.18 -9.08
CA GLN A 119 -1.45 10.21 -8.01
C GLN A 119 -2.86 9.63 -8.04
N ARG A 120 -3.88 10.39 -7.61
CA ARG A 120 -5.24 9.88 -7.45
C ARG A 120 -6.28 10.99 -7.35
N VAL A 121 -7.53 10.60 -7.61
CA VAL A 121 -8.72 11.41 -7.33
C VAL A 121 -9.58 10.68 -6.32
N THR A 122 -10.02 11.37 -5.28
CA THR A 122 -10.91 10.81 -4.25
C THR A 122 -12.15 11.67 -4.05
N GLN A 123 -13.19 11.03 -3.52
CA GLN A 123 -14.45 11.65 -3.15
C GLN A 123 -14.80 11.22 -1.74
N ARG A 124 -15.03 12.19 -0.85
CA ARG A 124 -15.46 11.95 0.53
C ARG A 124 -16.84 12.58 0.77
N PRO A 125 -17.84 11.84 1.29
CA PRO A 125 -19.12 12.42 1.68
C PRO A 125 -18.94 13.35 2.88
N LYS A 126 -19.62 14.49 2.89
CA LYS A 126 -19.54 15.47 3.99
C LYS A 126 -20.24 15.01 5.26
N ASN A 127 -21.31 14.23 5.12
CA ASN A 127 -22.16 13.80 6.24
C ASN A 127 -21.75 12.45 6.82
N GLY A 128 -20.46 12.09 6.71
CA GLY A 128 -19.93 10.79 7.13
C GLY A 128 -20.02 9.73 6.03
N GLY A 129 -19.21 8.67 6.18
CA GLY A 129 -19.00 7.64 5.16
C GLY A 129 -17.53 7.48 4.81
N ALA A 130 -17.20 6.37 4.13
CA ALA A 130 -15.84 6.09 3.68
C ALA A 130 -15.45 6.96 2.48
N GLU A 131 -14.17 7.27 2.37
CA GLU A 131 -13.61 7.86 1.15
C GLU A 131 -13.73 6.85 0.00
N THR A 132 -14.14 7.36 -1.15
CA THR A 132 -14.23 6.62 -2.41
C THR A 132 -13.08 7.03 -3.32
N SER A 133 -12.39 6.05 -3.91
CA SER A 133 -11.45 6.33 -5.00
C SER A 133 -12.22 6.53 -6.30
N LEU A 134 -11.92 7.62 -7.01
CA LEU A 134 -12.44 7.90 -8.35
C LEU A 134 -11.43 7.58 -9.46
N GLY A 135 -10.24 7.10 -9.09
CA GLY A 135 -9.21 6.65 -10.01
C GLY A 135 -7.80 6.98 -9.52
N LEU A 136 -6.84 6.20 -10.00
CA LEU A 136 -5.40 6.44 -9.89
C LEU A 136 -4.90 7.00 -11.22
N TRP A 137 -3.85 7.83 -11.16
CA TRP A 137 -3.22 8.36 -12.37
C TRP A 137 -2.86 7.25 -13.35
N GLY A 138 -3.30 7.40 -14.60
CA GLY A 138 -3.00 6.47 -15.67
C GLY A 138 -2.12 7.09 -16.75
N SER A 139 -2.65 8.10 -17.43
CA SER A 139 -1.95 8.74 -18.55
C SER A 139 -2.54 10.10 -18.91
N TRP A 140 -1.77 10.85 -19.72
CA TRP A 140 -2.30 11.98 -20.46
C TRP A 140 -3.35 11.53 -21.48
N ALA A 141 -4.44 12.28 -21.58
CA ALA A 141 -5.59 12.01 -22.42
C ALA A 141 -6.12 13.28 -23.11
N GLY A 142 -5.25 14.27 -23.31
CA GLY A 142 -5.60 15.47 -24.06
C GLY A 142 -5.85 15.19 -25.55
N PRO A 143 -6.56 16.09 -26.25
CA PRO A 143 -6.92 15.92 -27.66
C PRO A 143 -5.70 15.97 -28.59
N GLU A 144 -5.91 15.62 -29.86
CA GLU A 144 -4.86 15.72 -30.89
C GLU A 144 -4.37 17.16 -31.03
N GLY A 145 -3.05 17.36 -30.89
CA GLY A 145 -2.42 18.69 -30.86
C GLY A 145 -2.25 19.29 -29.46
N ASP A 146 -2.88 18.72 -28.43
CA ASP A 146 -2.72 19.12 -27.03
C ASP A 146 -2.79 17.88 -26.10
N LYS A 147 -1.78 17.01 -26.18
CA LYS A 147 -1.69 15.78 -25.37
C LYS A 147 -1.86 16.08 -23.87
N PHE A 148 -1.31 17.20 -23.41
CA PHE A 148 -1.21 17.54 -21.99
C PHE A 148 -2.42 18.33 -21.46
N GLY A 149 -3.42 18.63 -22.30
CA GLY A 149 -4.64 19.32 -21.89
C GLY A 149 -5.63 18.50 -21.05
N ALA A 150 -5.37 17.20 -20.84
CA ALA A 150 -6.18 16.39 -19.94
C ALA A 150 -5.43 15.20 -19.35
N GLN A 151 -5.80 14.84 -18.12
CA GLN A 151 -5.26 13.75 -17.32
C GLN A 151 -6.34 12.68 -17.08
N LYS A 152 -6.01 11.41 -17.26
CA LYS A 152 -6.92 10.29 -17.06
C LYS A 152 -6.56 9.51 -15.80
N TYR A 153 -7.58 9.27 -14.98
CA TYR A 153 -7.51 8.52 -13.74
C TYR A 153 -8.45 7.32 -13.81
N GLU A 154 -7.94 6.11 -13.59
CA GLU A 154 -8.66 4.86 -13.82
C GLU A 154 -8.52 3.90 -12.64
N GLY A 155 -9.26 2.79 -12.64
CA GLY A 155 -9.15 1.77 -11.59
C GLY A 155 -9.64 2.24 -10.21
N GLY A 156 -10.57 3.18 -10.16
CA GLY A 156 -11.20 3.62 -8.92
C GLY A 156 -12.11 2.54 -8.30
N THR A 157 -12.79 2.89 -7.22
CA THR A 157 -13.71 1.97 -6.53
C THR A 157 -14.75 1.40 -7.49
N GLY A 158 -14.94 0.07 -7.47
CA GLY A 158 -15.91 -0.63 -8.32
C GLY A 158 -17.36 -0.20 -8.04
N CYS A 159 -18.15 -0.08 -9.10
CA CYS A 159 -19.59 0.11 -9.00
C CYS A 159 -20.29 -1.27 -8.99
N TRP A 160 -21.34 -1.43 -8.17
CA TRP A 160 -22.04 -2.72 -7.96
C TRP A 160 -22.54 -3.41 -9.24
N GLN A 161 -22.66 -2.70 -10.36
CA GLN A 161 -22.98 -3.27 -11.68
C GLN A 161 -22.30 -2.49 -12.82
N GLY A 162 -21.08 -2.00 -12.60
CA GLY A 162 -20.40 -1.16 -13.57
C GLY A 162 -18.90 -1.31 -13.54
N PRO A 163 -18.21 -0.76 -14.54
CA PRO A 163 -16.76 -0.68 -14.51
C PRO A 163 -16.29 0.09 -13.27
N ALA A 164 -15.01 -0.06 -12.95
CA ALA A 164 -14.34 0.76 -11.97
C ALA A 164 -14.58 2.25 -12.27
N ARG A 165 -14.77 3.05 -11.21
CA ARG A 165 -14.86 4.51 -11.35
C ARG A 165 -13.59 5.05 -12.02
N ALA A 166 -13.77 6.05 -12.88
CA ALA A 166 -12.70 6.72 -13.58
C ALA A 166 -13.01 8.22 -13.65
N THR A 167 -11.98 9.04 -13.73
CA THR A 167 -12.07 10.50 -13.80
C THR A 167 -11.15 11.02 -14.89
N THR A 168 -11.65 11.92 -15.72
CA THR A 168 -10.81 12.72 -16.62
C THR A 168 -10.78 14.15 -16.11
N VAL A 169 -9.59 14.67 -15.86
CA VAL A 169 -9.36 16.05 -15.45
C VAL A 169 -8.88 16.81 -16.67
N SER A 170 -9.60 17.86 -17.08
CA SER A 170 -9.18 18.75 -18.15
C SER A 170 -8.44 19.96 -17.58
N ASP A 171 -7.23 20.20 -18.06
CA ASP A 171 -6.40 21.34 -17.69
C ASP A 171 -6.52 22.41 -18.78
N THR A 172 -6.95 23.60 -18.40
CA THR A 172 -7.07 24.74 -19.31
C THR A 172 -6.31 25.92 -18.76
N CYS A 173 -5.43 26.52 -19.56
CA CYS A 173 -4.80 27.79 -19.21
C CYS A 173 -5.86 28.90 -19.30
N ASP A 174 -6.23 29.48 -18.15
CA ASP A 174 -7.12 30.63 -18.11
C ASP A 174 -6.29 31.91 -17.95
N THR A 175 -6.53 32.91 -18.81
CA THR A 175 -5.85 34.20 -18.73
C THR A 175 -6.51 35.07 -17.66
N CYS A 176 -6.19 34.85 -16.39
CA CYS A 176 -6.66 35.71 -15.32
C CYS A 176 -5.92 37.06 -15.31
N VAL A 177 -6.32 37.99 -16.19
CA VAL A 177 -6.09 39.43 -16.00
C VAL A 177 -7.22 39.97 -15.12
N THR A 178 -7.05 39.89 -13.80
CA THR A 178 -8.01 40.50 -12.85
C THR A 178 -7.71 41.99 -12.71
N SER A 179 -8.09 42.81 -13.70
CA SER A 179 -8.27 44.25 -13.44
C SER A 179 -9.61 44.43 -12.73
N SER A 180 -9.58 44.53 -11.41
CA SER A 180 -10.75 44.95 -10.63
C SER A 180 -11.05 46.42 -10.97
N PRO A 181 -12.25 46.78 -11.47
CA PRO A 181 -12.63 48.18 -11.57
C PRO A 181 -12.82 48.77 -10.17
N VAL A 182 -12.27 49.98 -10.00
CA VAL A 182 -12.34 50.84 -8.80
C VAL A 182 -13.78 51.20 -8.45
#